data_AF-A0A3D5UNB5-F1
#
_entry.id   AF-A0A3D5UNB5-F1
#
_cell.length_a   1.000
_cell.length_b   1.000
_cell.length_c   1.000
_cell.angle_alpha   90.00
_cell.angle_beta   90.00
_cell.angle_gamma   90.00
#
_symmetry.space_group_name_H-M   'P 1'
#
loop_
_entity.id
_entity.type
_entity.pdbx_description
1 polymer ?
#
loop_
_entity_poly.entity_id
_entity_poly.type
_entity_poly.pdbx_seq_one_letter_code
_entity_poly.pdbx_strand_id
1 'polypeptide(L)'
;MLTGIGPGIGQGYAAGKGAEAVGSNPKESKNITSTMLLGAAIAETSGILALVVSLILIFANPLIGLQGAMVVIGSSAIGAGVAVVAGMGPAIGQGYAAGKATEAVGINPKNRRNVTVVMLVGQAVAQTTGILALVIALILMYGNPFTGLEGAFIIIGASAIGAGISMIGGIGPGIGQGYTAGKAVEATGIRPDQQSSITKVMFLGQAVAQTTGIYALIVSLILMYSNPFI
;
A
#
# COMPACT_ATOMS: atom_id res chain seq x y z
N MET A 1 -9.19 -10.39 -2.38
CA MET A 1 -9.43 -9.21 -3.24
C MET A 1 -9.98 -7.96 -2.51
N LEU A 2 -10.14 -7.94 -1.18
CA LEU A 2 -10.63 -6.73 -0.47
C LEU A 2 -9.76 -5.48 -0.72
N THR A 3 -8.45 -5.67 -0.94
CA THR A 3 -7.51 -4.61 -1.32
C THR A 3 -7.95 -3.79 -2.53
N GLY A 4 -8.72 -4.37 -3.46
CA GLY A 4 -9.25 -3.69 -4.66
C GLY A 4 -10.15 -2.49 -4.38
N ILE A 5 -10.70 -2.38 -3.16
CA ILE A 5 -11.41 -1.17 -2.71
C ILE A 5 -10.49 0.06 -2.77
N GLY A 6 -9.21 -0.12 -2.43
CA GLY A 6 -8.25 0.97 -2.37
C GLY A 6 -7.98 1.63 -3.72
N PRO A 7 -7.56 0.86 -4.75
CA PRO A 7 -7.40 1.38 -6.11
C PRO A 7 -8.71 1.98 -6.64
N GLY A 8 -9.85 1.34 -6.42
CA GLY A 8 -11.15 1.85 -6.86
C GLY A 8 -11.46 3.26 -6.31
N ILE A 9 -11.26 3.48 -5.01
CA ILE A 9 -11.44 4.80 -4.37
C ILE A 9 -10.37 5.79 -4.86
N GLY A 10 -9.10 5.42 -4.79
CA GLY A 10 -7.98 6.31 -5.09
C GLY A 10 -7.95 6.76 -6.56
N GLN A 11 -8.13 5.83 -7.49
CA GLN A 11 -8.14 6.12 -8.92
C GLN A 11 -9.44 6.82 -9.34
N GLY A 12 -10.57 6.48 -8.72
CA GLY A 12 -11.82 7.22 -8.92
C GLY A 12 -11.68 8.69 -8.55
N TYR A 13 -11.03 8.99 -7.43
CA TYR A 13 -10.68 10.37 -7.04
C TYR A 13 -9.76 11.04 -8.07
N ALA A 14 -8.70 10.34 -8.51
CA ALA A 14 -7.79 10.86 -9.52
C ALA A 14 -8.49 11.16 -10.85
N ALA A 15 -9.41 10.29 -11.27
CA ALA A 15 -10.22 10.46 -12.48
C ALA A 15 -11.15 11.67 -12.38
N GLY A 16 -11.83 11.85 -11.24
CA GLY A 16 -12.66 13.03 -10.98
C GLY A 16 -11.85 14.33 -11.07
N LYS A 17 -10.67 14.36 -10.42
CA LYS A 17 -9.75 15.51 -10.51
C LYS A 17 -9.20 15.72 -11.91
N GLY A 18 -8.97 14.65 -12.66
CA GLY A 18 -8.62 14.71 -14.08
C GLY A 18 -9.71 15.37 -14.92
N ALA A 19 -10.97 14.98 -14.74
CA ALA A 19 -12.09 15.58 -15.44
C ALA A 19 -12.23 17.09 -15.14
N GLU A 20 -12.13 17.49 -13.86
CA GLU A 20 -12.13 18.91 -13.45
C GLU A 20 -10.98 19.69 -14.08
N ALA A 21 -9.76 19.13 -14.05
CA ALA A 21 -8.57 19.76 -14.61
C ALA A 21 -8.67 19.92 -16.14
N VAL A 22 -9.15 18.90 -16.85
CA VAL A 22 -9.38 18.97 -18.31
C VAL A 22 -10.48 19.98 -18.64
N GLY A 23 -11.57 20.01 -17.87
CA GLY A 23 -12.65 20.99 -18.05
C GLY A 23 -12.15 22.42 -17.89
N SER A 24 -11.22 22.64 -16.96
CA SER A 24 -10.62 23.97 -16.72
C SER A 24 -9.58 24.33 -17.78
N ASN A 25 -8.76 23.37 -18.24
CA ASN A 25 -7.70 23.59 -19.22
C ASN A 25 -7.68 22.51 -20.34
N PRO A 26 -8.62 22.58 -21.31
CA PRO A 26 -8.78 21.53 -22.33
C PRO A 26 -7.57 21.33 -23.24
N LYS A 27 -6.81 22.40 -23.49
CA LYS A 27 -5.60 22.38 -24.33
C LYS A 27 -4.50 21.48 -23.76
N GLU A 28 -4.51 21.26 -22.44
CA GLU A 28 -3.50 20.51 -21.71
C GLU A 28 -3.96 19.09 -21.36
N SER A 29 -5.09 18.65 -21.92
CA SER A 29 -5.69 17.33 -21.67
C SER A 29 -4.70 16.18 -21.75
N LYS A 30 -3.81 16.18 -22.76
CA LYS A 30 -2.77 15.16 -22.90
C LYS A 30 -1.82 15.12 -21.69
N ASN A 31 -1.39 16.27 -21.19
CA ASN A 31 -0.48 16.36 -20.04
C ASN A 31 -1.16 15.97 -18.73
N ILE A 32 -2.42 16.38 -18.57
CA ILE A 32 -3.28 16.07 -17.42
C ILE A 32 -3.52 14.56 -17.36
N THR A 33 -4.07 13.97 -18.43
CA THR A 33 -4.36 12.54 -18.51
C THR A 33 -3.10 11.69 -18.35
N SER A 34 -1.98 12.10 -18.95
CA SER A 34 -0.71 11.35 -18.80
C SER A 34 -0.21 11.36 -17.36
N THR A 35 -0.38 12.46 -16.63
CA THR A 35 0.02 12.54 -15.20
C THR A 35 -0.92 11.70 -14.34
N MET A 36 -2.23 11.77 -14.59
CA MET A 36 -3.24 10.98 -13.92
C MET A 36 -2.97 9.47 -14.07
N LEU A 37 -2.77 9.00 -15.30
CA LEU A 37 -2.53 7.58 -15.58
C LEU A 37 -1.23 7.08 -14.94
N LEU A 38 -0.17 7.90 -14.93
CA LEU A 38 1.08 7.55 -14.26
C LEU A 38 0.89 7.33 -12.76
N GLY A 39 0.20 8.25 -12.08
CA GLY A 39 -0.08 8.12 -10.65
C GLY A 39 -1.07 7.01 -10.32
N ALA A 40 -2.09 6.81 -11.17
CA ALA A 40 -3.09 5.75 -11.02
C ALA A 40 -2.49 4.35 -11.21
N ALA A 41 -1.54 4.19 -12.14
CA ALA A 41 -0.82 2.93 -12.33
C ALA A 41 -0.04 2.51 -11.08
N ILE A 42 0.51 3.47 -10.33
CA ILE A 42 1.19 3.18 -9.06
C ILE A 42 0.17 2.78 -7.98
N ALA A 43 -0.96 3.49 -7.88
CA ALA A 43 -2.06 3.11 -6.99
C ALA A 43 -2.58 1.68 -7.24
N GLU A 44 -2.56 1.23 -8.50
CA GLU A 44 -2.98 -0.12 -8.89
C GLU A 44 -2.08 -1.22 -8.34
N THR A 45 -0.80 -0.93 -8.07
CA THR A 45 0.18 -1.95 -7.68
C THR A 45 -0.27 -2.74 -6.46
N SER A 46 -0.92 -2.10 -5.48
CA SER A 46 -1.46 -2.78 -4.30
C SER A 46 -2.58 -3.77 -4.64
N GLY A 47 -3.42 -3.46 -5.63
CA GLY A 47 -4.43 -4.38 -6.16
C GLY A 47 -3.77 -5.59 -6.83
N ILE A 48 -2.73 -5.36 -7.63
CA ILE A 48 -1.95 -6.42 -8.29
C ILE A 48 -1.28 -7.34 -7.25
N LEU A 49 -0.67 -6.78 -6.20
CA LEU A 49 -0.05 -7.58 -5.14
C LEU A 49 -1.06 -8.52 -4.47
N ALA A 50 -2.26 -8.02 -4.15
CA ALA A 50 -3.31 -8.84 -3.55
C ALA A 50 -3.89 -9.87 -4.54
N LEU A 51 -3.99 -9.53 -5.84
CA LEU A 51 -4.37 -10.46 -6.89
C LEU A 51 -3.36 -11.60 -7.01
N VAL A 52 -2.06 -11.31 -7.02
CA VAL A 52 -1.00 -12.33 -7.10
C VAL A 52 -1.09 -13.30 -5.93
N VAL A 53 -1.23 -12.82 -4.69
CA VAL A 53 -1.43 -13.71 -3.52
C VAL A 53 -2.69 -14.56 -3.67
N SER A 54 -3.80 -13.96 -4.14
CA SER A 54 -5.04 -14.69 -4.37
C SER A 54 -4.87 -15.78 -5.44
N LEU A 55 -4.21 -15.49 -6.56
CA LEU A 55 -3.97 -16.45 -7.64
C LEU A 55 -3.03 -17.57 -7.21
N ILE A 56 -2.00 -17.27 -6.41
CA ILE A 56 -1.12 -18.31 -5.86
C ILE A 56 -1.93 -19.25 -4.96
N LEU A 57 -2.75 -18.72 -4.05
CA LEU A 57 -3.57 -19.56 -3.16
C LEU A 57 -4.63 -20.40 -3.90
N ILE A 58 -5.08 -19.98 -5.08
CA ILE A 58 -6.06 -20.72 -5.89
C ILE A 58 -5.37 -21.78 -6.78
N PHE A 59 -4.33 -21.39 -7.51
CA PHE A 59 -3.78 -22.21 -8.60
C PHE A 59 -2.42 -22.84 -8.31
N ALA A 60 -1.68 -22.30 -7.35
CA ALA A 60 -0.31 -22.71 -7.05
C ALA A 60 -0.08 -22.74 -5.53
N ASN A 61 -1.05 -23.26 -4.77
CA ASN A 61 -1.08 -23.12 -3.33
C ASN A 61 0.07 -23.92 -2.68
N PRO A 62 1.09 -23.25 -2.10
CA PRO A 62 2.24 -23.92 -1.52
C PRO A 62 1.91 -24.66 -0.21
N LEU A 63 0.73 -24.42 0.36
CA LEU A 63 0.34 -24.93 1.67
C LEU A 63 -0.21 -26.36 1.63
N ILE A 64 -0.66 -26.85 0.47
CA ILE A 64 -1.33 -28.17 0.34
C ILE A 64 -0.35 -29.34 0.60
N GLY A 65 0.93 -29.17 0.28
CA GLY A 65 1.95 -30.21 0.44
C GLY A 65 2.72 -30.15 1.77
N LEU A 66 2.40 -29.21 2.66
CA LEU A 66 3.13 -29.04 3.91
C LEU A 66 2.72 -30.11 4.93
N GLN A 67 3.72 -30.67 5.61
CA GLN A 67 3.50 -31.54 6.76
C GLN A 67 3.28 -30.65 8.00
N GLY A 68 2.15 -30.84 8.68
CA GLY A 68 1.78 -30.06 9.87
C GLY A 68 0.29 -30.17 10.21
N ALA A 69 -0.12 -29.52 11.29
CA ALA A 69 -1.52 -29.52 11.70
C ALA A 69 -2.40 -28.75 10.69
N MET A 70 -3.44 -29.39 10.16
CA MET A 70 -4.34 -28.81 9.15
C MET A 70 -4.95 -27.47 9.57
N VAL A 71 -5.26 -27.32 10.87
CA VAL A 71 -5.79 -26.06 11.42
C VAL A 71 -4.79 -24.92 11.31
N VAL A 72 -3.49 -25.20 11.49
CA VAL A 72 -2.41 -24.20 11.39
C VAL A 72 -2.19 -23.80 9.94
N ILE A 73 -2.16 -24.78 9.04
CA ILE A 73 -1.99 -24.57 7.59
C ILE A 73 -3.16 -23.72 7.05
N GLY A 74 -4.40 -24.10 7.37
CA GLY A 74 -5.59 -23.33 6.98
C GLY A 74 -5.60 -21.91 7.54
N SER A 75 -5.24 -21.76 8.83
CA SER A 75 -5.12 -20.46 9.47
C SER A 75 -4.05 -19.57 8.83
N SER A 76 -2.94 -20.16 8.38
CA SER A 76 -1.87 -19.44 7.69
C SER A 76 -2.29 -18.94 6.31
N ALA A 77 -3.09 -19.72 5.58
CA ALA A 77 -3.69 -19.28 4.32
C ALA A 77 -4.58 -18.04 4.53
N ILE A 78 -5.40 -18.06 5.59
CA ILE A 78 -6.25 -16.93 5.97
C ILE A 78 -5.38 -15.73 6.37
N GLY A 79 -4.37 -15.93 7.22
CA GLY A 79 -3.43 -14.90 7.64
C GLY A 79 -2.74 -14.22 6.45
N ALA A 80 -2.27 -14.99 5.48
CA ALA A 80 -1.65 -14.47 4.26
C ALA A 80 -2.62 -13.61 3.43
N GLY A 81 -3.86 -14.08 3.25
CA GLY A 81 -4.91 -13.33 2.54
C GLY A 81 -5.33 -12.05 3.27
N VAL A 82 -5.37 -12.07 4.60
CA VAL A 82 -5.72 -10.90 5.42
C VAL A 82 -4.59 -9.87 5.42
N ALA A 83 -3.32 -10.30 5.46
CA ALA A 83 -2.18 -9.40 5.49
C ALA A 83 -2.22 -8.39 4.32
N VAL A 84 -2.46 -8.87 3.09
CA VAL A 84 -2.46 -8.03 1.88
C VAL A 84 -3.61 -7.02 1.81
N VAL A 85 -4.58 -7.08 2.73
CA VAL A 85 -5.62 -6.03 2.87
C VAL A 85 -5.00 -4.67 3.21
N ALA A 86 -3.83 -4.66 3.87
CA ALA A 86 -3.08 -3.44 4.16
C ALA A 86 -2.79 -2.57 2.92
N GLY A 87 -2.69 -3.19 1.73
CA GLY A 87 -2.48 -2.50 0.46
C GLY A 87 -3.61 -1.51 0.09
N MET A 88 -4.76 -1.57 0.78
CA MET A 88 -5.84 -0.60 0.58
C MET A 88 -5.38 0.82 0.92
N GLY A 89 -4.60 0.99 1.98
CA GLY A 89 -4.14 2.30 2.41
C GLY A 89 -3.25 3.01 1.39
N PRO A 90 -2.14 2.38 0.95
CA PRO A 90 -1.28 2.91 -0.10
C PRO A 90 -2.07 3.27 -1.35
N ALA A 91 -2.98 2.40 -1.82
CA ALA A 91 -3.74 2.68 -3.04
C ALA A 91 -4.65 3.91 -2.93
N ILE A 92 -5.36 4.08 -1.82
CA ILE A 92 -6.19 5.28 -1.56
C ILE A 92 -5.30 6.53 -1.54
N GLY A 93 -4.22 6.49 -0.75
CA GLY A 93 -3.32 7.62 -0.59
C GLY A 93 -2.60 7.99 -1.89
N GLN A 94 -2.13 7.00 -2.65
CA GLN A 94 -1.46 7.20 -3.93
C GLN A 94 -2.43 7.73 -4.98
N GLY A 95 -3.68 7.28 -5.01
CA GLY A 95 -4.71 7.84 -5.87
C GLY A 95 -5.01 9.30 -5.54
N TYR A 96 -5.06 9.67 -4.24
CA TYR A 96 -5.14 11.07 -3.83
C TYR A 96 -3.97 11.91 -4.36
N ALA A 97 -2.73 11.40 -4.21
CA ALA A 97 -1.54 12.07 -4.74
C ALA A 97 -1.60 12.23 -6.27
N ALA A 98 -2.09 11.22 -6.99
CA ALA A 98 -2.28 11.27 -8.43
C ALA A 98 -3.31 12.34 -8.84
N GLY A 99 -4.44 12.43 -8.12
CA GLY A 99 -5.46 13.46 -8.35
C GLY A 99 -4.91 14.88 -8.13
N LYS A 100 -4.15 15.07 -7.04
CA LYS A 100 -3.50 16.36 -6.76
C LYS A 100 -2.39 16.72 -7.75
N ALA A 101 -1.64 15.75 -8.24
CA ALA A 101 -0.69 15.97 -9.34
C ALA A 101 -1.39 16.39 -10.62
N THR A 102 -2.52 15.76 -10.92
CA THR A 102 -3.33 16.04 -12.10
C THR A 102 -3.91 17.45 -12.06
N GLU A 103 -4.45 17.87 -10.91
CA GLU A 103 -4.92 19.24 -10.66
C GLU A 103 -3.77 20.26 -10.78
N ALA A 104 -2.61 19.99 -10.16
CA ALA A 104 -1.45 20.87 -10.21
C ALA A 104 -0.89 21.04 -11.64
N VAL A 105 -0.84 19.96 -12.43
CA VAL A 105 -0.45 20.01 -13.86
C VAL A 105 -1.48 20.75 -14.69
N GLY A 106 -2.77 20.60 -14.38
CA GLY A 106 -3.83 21.39 -15.01
C GLY A 106 -3.61 22.88 -14.82
N ILE A 107 -3.27 23.32 -13.60
CA ILE A 107 -3.03 24.75 -13.28
C ILE A 107 -1.72 25.26 -13.88
N ASN A 108 -0.63 24.49 -13.75
CA ASN A 108 0.70 24.88 -14.22
C ASN A 108 1.41 23.76 -15.01
N PRO A 109 1.09 23.59 -16.30
CA PRO A 109 1.61 22.49 -17.12
C PRO A 109 3.13 22.54 -17.31
N LYS A 110 3.71 23.75 -17.31
CA LYS A 110 5.17 23.95 -17.46
C LYS A 110 5.96 23.30 -16.32
N ASN A 111 5.34 23.16 -15.15
CA ASN A 111 5.97 22.60 -13.96
C ASN A 111 5.68 21.11 -13.73
N ARG A 112 5.16 20.41 -14.76
CA ARG A 112 4.78 19.00 -14.69
C ARG A 112 5.89 18.08 -14.19
N ARG A 113 7.14 18.35 -14.59
CA ARG A 113 8.30 17.52 -14.21
C ARG A 113 8.50 17.47 -12.70
N ASN A 114 8.50 18.63 -12.04
CA ASN A 114 8.73 18.73 -10.60
C ASN A 114 7.57 18.09 -9.83
N VAL A 115 6.32 18.37 -10.26
CA VAL A 115 5.11 17.74 -9.72
C VAL A 115 5.19 16.21 -9.82
N THR A 116 5.59 15.69 -10.98
CA THR A 116 5.69 14.25 -11.21
C THR A 116 6.77 13.62 -10.33
N VAL A 117 7.95 14.24 -10.20
CA VAL A 117 9.01 13.72 -9.33
C VAL A 117 8.54 13.64 -7.88
N VAL A 118 7.93 14.69 -7.35
CA VAL A 118 7.43 14.69 -5.96
C VAL A 118 6.31 13.66 -5.76
N MET A 119 5.40 13.53 -6.73
CA MET A 119 4.35 12.51 -6.72
C MET A 119 4.95 11.11 -6.62
N LEU A 120 5.84 10.75 -7.56
CA LEU A 120 6.43 9.41 -7.63
C LEU A 120 7.18 9.05 -6.35
N VAL A 121 7.98 9.99 -5.84
CA VAL A 121 8.78 9.78 -4.63
C VAL A 121 7.87 9.63 -3.40
N GLY A 122 6.85 10.48 -3.26
CA GLY A 122 5.90 10.38 -2.15
C GLY A 122 5.05 9.11 -2.20
N GLN A 123 4.63 8.68 -3.40
CA GLN A 123 3.92 7.42 -3.61
C GLN A 123 4.79 6.20 -3.33
N ALA A 124 6.09 6.24 -3.64
CA ALA A 124 7.02 5.16 -3.32
C ALA A 124 7.13 4.92 -1.81
N VAL A 125 7.17 5.98 -1.00
CA VAL A 125 7.14 5.85 0.46
C VAL A 125 5.82 5.27 0.94
N ALA A 126 4.70 5.77 0.40
CA ALA A 126 3.36 5.26 0.72
C ALA A 126 3.20 3.75 0.43
N GLN A 127 3.92 3.22 -0.57
CA GLN A 127 3.86 1.80 -0.94
C GLN A 127 4.48 0.86 0.11
N THR A 128 5.32 1.38 1.00
CA THR A 128 6.12 0.54 1.91
C THR A 128 5.26 -0.35 2.80
N THR A 129 4.12 0.12 3.33
CA THR A 129 3.22 -0.73 4.14
C THR A 129 2.59 -1.87 3.33
N GLY A 130 2.27 -1.64 2.05
CA GLY A 130 1.80 -2.68 1.14
C GLY A 130 2.86 -3.76 0.90
N ILE A 131 4.13 -3.36 0.78
CA ILE A 131 5.26 -4.29 0.64
C ILE A 131 5.48 -5.09 1.92
N LEU A 132 5.45 -4.45 3.09
CA LEU A 132 5.58 -5.15 4.38
C LEU A 132 4.51 -6.22 4.55
N ALA A 133 3.25 -5.90 4.21
CA ALA A 133 2.16 -6.84 4.26
C ALA A 133 2.32 -8.01 3.28
N LEU A 134 2.81 -7.74 2.07
CA LEU A 134 3.14 -8.79 1.10
C LEU A 134 4.24 -9.71 1.65
N VAL A 135 5.28 -9.16 2.28
CA VAL A 135 6.35 -9.97 2.88
C VAL A 135 5.79 -10.93 3.93
N ILE A 136 4.92 -10.46 4.83
CA ILE A 136 4.26 -11.33 5.83
C ILE A 136 3.43 -12.42 5.14
N ALA A 137 2.65 -12.08 4.10
CA ALA A 137 1.90 -13.07 3.34
C ALA A 137 2.81 -14.14 2.70
N LEU A 138 3.92 -13.72 2.09
CA LEU A 138 4.88 -14.63 1.46
C LEU A 138 5.57 -15.52 2.49
N ILE A 139 5.92 -14.99 3.68
CA ILE A 139 6.50 -15.82 4.75
C ILE A 139 5.47 -16.86 5.21
N LEU A 140 4.22 -16.48 5.46
CA LEU A 140 3.17 -17.45 5.83
C LEU A 140 2.93 -18.53 4.77
N MET A 141 3.17 -18.21 3.49
CA MET A 141 2.96 -19.13 2.37
C MET A 141 4.16 -20.03 2.09
N TYR A 142 5.39 -19.53 2.21
CA TYR A 142 6.60 -20.23 1.75
C TYR A 142 7.64 -20.47 2.84
N GLY A 143 7.65 -19.67 3.90
CA GLY A 143 8.62 -19.74 5.00
C GLY A 143 7.92 -19.88 6.35
N ASN A 144 6.82 -20.63 6.39
CA ASN A 144 5.88 -20.61 7.49
C ASN A 144 6.52 -21.15 8.79
N PRO A 145 6.72 -20.33 9.83
CA PRO A 145 7.37 -20.78 11.06
C PRO A 145 6.44 -21.62 11.95
N PHE A 146 5.14 -21.67 11.66
CA PHE A 146 4.15 -22.33 12.49
C PHE A 146 3.97 -23.82 12.21
N THR A 147 4.35 -24.30 11.01
CA THR A 147 4.01 -25.68 10.58
C THR A 147 4.81 -26.77 11.30
N GLY A 148 6.02 -26.45 11.77
CA GLY A 148 6.87 -27.37 12.52
C GLY A 148 6.69 -27.33 14.03
N LEU A 149 5.76 -26.52 14.55
CA LEU A 149 5.53 -26.39 15.99
C LEU A 149 4.59 -27.49 16.50
N GLU A 150 4.96 -28.09 17.63
CA GLU A 150 4.14 -29.05 18.35
C GLU A 150 3.38 -28.37 19.51
N GLY A 151 2.24 -28.93 19.93
CA GLY A 151 1.47 -28.46 21.07
C GLY A 151 0.09 -27.93 20.72
N ALA A 152 -0.30 -26.79 21.29
CA ALA A 152 -1.66 -26.25 21.21
C ALA A 152 -1.98 -25.65 19.83
N PHE A 153 -2.32 -26.50 18.85
CA PHE A 153 -2.56 -26.10 17.46
C PHE A 153 -3.59 -24.98 17.25
N ILE A 154 -4.55 -24.82 18.18
CA ILE A 154 -5.51 -23.71 18.15
C ILE A 154 -4.79 -22.36 18.38
N ILE A 155 -3.87 -22.30 19.34
CA ILE A 155 -3.09 -21.09 19.65
C ILE A 155 -2.14 -20.77 18.48
N ILE A 156 -1.51 -21.80 17.92
CA ILE A 156 -0.61 -21.67 16.77
C ILE A 156 -1.40 -21.13 15.55
N GLY A 157 -2.56 -21.71 15.24
CA GLY A 157 -3.42 -21.24 14.16
C GLY A 157 -3.92 -19.81 14.38
N ALA A 158 -4.40 -19.50 15.59
CA ALA A 158 -4.81 -18.14 15.95
C ALA A 158 -3.66 -17.13 15.82
N SER A 159 -2.42 -17.53 16.14
CA SER A 159 -1.23 -16.70 15.97
C SER A 159 -0.92 -16.42 14.49
N ALA A 160 -1.11 -17.40 13.60
CA ALA A 160 -0.95 -17.22 12.16
C ALA A 160 -1.96 -16.22 11.58
N ILE A 161 -3.23 -16.30 12.02
CA ILE A 161 -4.25 -15.31 11.65
C ILE A 161 -3.92 -13.94 12.25
N GLY A 162 -3.50 -13.89 13.52
CA GLY A 162 -3.10 -12.67 14.22
C GLY A 162 -1.93 -11.96 13.53
N ALA A 163 -0.95 -12.71 13.04
CA ALA A 163 0.16 -12.17 12.25
C ALA A 163 -0.34 -11.47 10.99
N GLY A 164 -1.33 -12.05 10.29
CA GLY A 164 -2.00 -11.41 9.15
C GLY A 164 -2.83 -10.18 9.52
N ILE A 165 -3.67 -10.28 10.56
CA ILE A 165 -4.55 -9.19 11.03
C ILE A 165 -3.74 -7.97 11.47
N SER A 166 -2.61 -8.17 12.15
CA SER A 166 -1.76 -7.07 12.61
C SER A 166 -1.35 -6.14 11.46
N MET A 167 -1.10 -6.69 10.26
CA MET A 167 -0.69 -5.93 9.09
C MET A 167 -1.76 -4.98 8.56
N ILE A 168 -3.05 -5.16 8.91
CA ILE A 168 -4.10 -4.18 8.61
C ILE A 168 -3.76 -2.80 9.18
N GLY A 169 -2.96 -2.73 10.25
CA GLY A 169 -2.41 -1.47 10.77
C GLY A 169 -1.64 -0.64 9.73
N GLY A 170 -1.18 -1.25 8.63
CA GLY A 170 -0.54 -0.59 7.50
C GLY A 170 -1.46 0.27 6.62
N ILE A 171 -2.79 0.17 6.78
CA ILE A 171 -3.74 1.02 6.04
C ILE A 171 -3.57 2.48 6.42
N GLY A 172 -3.50 2.79 7.71
CA GLY A 172 -3.41 4.16 8.22
C GLY A 172 -2.21 4.93 7.65
N PRO A 173 -0.97 4.42 7.79
CA PRO A 173 0.21 5.06 7.20
C PRO A 173 0.11 5.22 5.69
N GLY A 174 -0.37 4.22 4.96
CA GLY A 174 -0.50 4.31 3.50
C GLY A 174 -1.40 5.45 3.04
N ILE A 175 -2.54 5.65 3.72
CA ILE A 175 -3.46 6.78 3.45
C ILE A 175 -2.77 8.10 3.82
N GLY A 176 -2.22 8.19 5.03
CA GLY A 176 -1.60 9.41 5.54
C GLY A 176 -0.42 9.86 4.69
N GLN A 177 0.46 8.94 4.30
CA GLN A 177 1.62 9.22 3.49
C GLN A 177 1.23 9.66 2.08
N GLY A 178 0.22 9.04 1.47
CA GLY A 178 -0.30 9.47 0.18
C GLY A 178 -0.97 10.85 0.23
N TYR A 179 -1.67 11.17 1.33
CA TYR A 179 -2.18 12.52 1.57
C TYR A 179 -1.03 13.55 1.66
N THR A 180 0.00 13.26 2.46
CA THR A 180 1.20 14.12 2.57
C THR A 180 1.86 14.30 1.20
N ALA A 181 1.96 13.24 0.40
CA ALA A 181 2.49 13.31 -0.97
C ALA A 181 1.63 14.22 -1.86
N GLY A 182 0.31 14.07 -1.84
CA GLY A 182 -0.60 14.94 -2.60
C GLY A 182 -0.48 16.42 -2.22
N LYS A 183 -0.31 16.73 -0.93
CA LYS A 183 -0.08 18.11 -0.48
C LYS A 183 1.30 18.65 -0.85
N ALA A 184 2.33 17.81 -0.79
CA ALA A 184 3.66 18.18 -1.28
C ALA A 184 3.65 18.48 -2.78
N VAL A 185 2.90 17.70 -3.55
CA VAL A 185 2.68 17.90 -4.99
C VAL A 185 1.96 19.22 -5.26
N GLU A 186 0.84 19.48 -4.58
CA GLU A 186 0.08 20.74 -4.70
C GLU A 186 0.98 21.95 -4.41
N ALA A 187 1.74 21.91 -3.30
CA ALA A 187 2.67 22.98 -2.94
C ALA A 187 3.80 23.15 -3.98
N THR A 188 4.35 22.05 -4.51
CA THR A 188 5.40 22.07 -5.53
C THR A 188 4.88 22.63 -6.86
N GLY A 189 3.61 22.36 -7.20
CA GLY A 189 2.95 22.93 -8.37
C GLY A 189 2.90 24.46 -8.32
N ILE A 190 2.64 25.02 -7.14
CA ILE A 190 2.57 26.47 -6.89
C ILE A 190 3.98 27.08 -6.76
N ARG A 191 4.90 26.42 -6.06
CA ARG A 191 6.26 26.91 -5.75
C ARG A 191 7.34 25.88 -6.14
N PRO A 192 7.64 25.71 -7.44
CA PRO A 192 8.65 24.76 -7.90
C PRO A 192 10.04 24.97 -7.28
N ASP A 193 10.45 26.22 -7.11
CA ASP A 193 11.79 26.56 -6.62
C ASP A 193 12.00 26.12 -5.16
N GLN A 194 10.90 25.84 -4.43
CA GLN A 194 10.91 25.36 -3.06
C GLN A 194 10.74 23.83 -2.94
N GLN A 195 10.80 23.10 -4.06
CA GLN A 195 10.60 21.64 -4.09
C GLN A 195 11.45 20.91 -3.06
N SER A 196 12.74 21.24 -2.94
CA SER A 196 13.65 20.59 -1.98
C SER A 196 13.17 20.71 -0.53
N SER A 197 12.75 21.92 -0.12
CA SER A 197 12.23 22.17 1.22
C SER A 197 10.90 21.44 1.47
N ILE A 198 10.00 21.45 0.47
CA ILE A 198 8.71 20.77 0.54
C ILE A 198 8.91 19.25 0.69
N THR A 199 9.78 18.66 -0.14
CA THR A 199 10.07 17.22 -0.10
C THR A 199 10.70 16.80 1.23
N LYS A 200 11.55 17.63 1.85
CA LYS A 200 12.10 17.35 3.18
C LYS A 200 11.01 17.26 4.25
N VAL A 201 10.07 18.21 4.27
CA VAL A 201 8.94 18.20 5.20
C VAL A 201 8.02 17.01 4.93
N MET A 202 7.78 16.69 3.65
CA MET A 202 7.02 15.50 3.24
C MET A 202 7.64 14.24 3.84
N PHE A 203 8.95 14.01 3.65
CA PHE A 203 9.62 12.83 4.19
C PHE A 203 9.59 12.76 5.71
N LEU A 204 9.82 13.88 6.38
CA LEU A 204 9.74 13.93 7.85
C LEU A 204 8.35 13.51 8.35
N GLY A 205 7.29 14.07 7.75
CA GLY A 205 5.92 13.71 8.09
C GLY A 205 5.58 12.25 7.77
N GLN A 206 6.01 11.77 6.60
CA GLN A 206 5.81 10.38 6.19
C GLN A 206 6.55 9.39 7.09
N ALA A 207 7.75 9.73 7.57
CA ALA A 207 8.52 8.92 8.51
C ALA A 207 7.80 8.79 9.87
N VAL A 208 7.25 9.89 10.39
CA VAL A 208 6.44 9.86 11.62
C VAL A 208 5.18 9.01 11.42
N ALA A 209 4.49 9.19 10.29
CA ALA A 209 3.28 8.42 9.97
C ALA A 209 3.54 6.91 9.82
N GLN A 210 4.77 6.50 9.45
CA GLN A 210 5.13 5.10 9.24
C GLN A 210 5.16 4.28 10.54
N THR A 211 5.35 4.92 11.69
CA THR A 211 5.62 4.25 12.97
C THR A 211 4.57 3.20 13.35
N THR A 212 3.28 3.48 13.13
CA THR A 212 2.21 2.51 13.43
C THR A 212 2.22 1.30 12.49
N GLY A 213 2.67 1.47 11.24
CA GLY A 213 2.92 0.37 10.31
C GLY A 213 4.09 -0.52 10.76
N ILE A 214 5.11 0.08 11.39
CA ILE A 214 6.22 -0.68 12.00
C ILE A 214 5.74 -1.43 13.25
N TYR A 215 4.88 -0.84 14.08
CA TYR A 215 4.31 -1.55 15.23
C TYR A 215 3.49 -2.77 14.81
N ALA A 216 2.68 -2.65 13.75
CA ALA A 216 1.98 -3.77 13.14
C ALA A 216 2.93 -4.87 12.68
N LEU A 217 4.00 -4.51 11.97
CA LEU A 217 5.02 -5.46 11.53
C LEU A 217 5.70 -6.17 12.73
N ILE A 218 6.07 -5.42 13.77
CA ILE A 218 6.70 -5.96 14.97
C ILE A 218 5.79 -6.99 15.63
N VAL A 219 4.49 -6.69 15.80
CA VAL A 219 3.53 -7.64 16.37
C VAL A 219 3.44 -8.90 15.51
N SER A 220 3.39 -8.76 14.17
CA SER A 220 3.40 -9.89 13.24
C SER A 220 4.64 -10.77 13.44
N LEU A 221 5.83 -10.16 13.49
CA LEU A 221 7.10 -10.87 13.67
C LEU A 221 7.23 -11.52 15.04
N ILE A 222 6.73 -10.89 16.11
CA ILE A 222 6.69 -11.47 17.45
C ILE A 222 5.83 -12.74 17.44
N LEU A 223 4.62 -12.68 16.85
CA LEU A 223 3.75 -13.85 16.76
C LEU A 223 4.39 -14.99 15.95
N MET A 224 5.22 -14.66 14.95
CA MET A 224 5.87 -15.61 14.06
C MET A 224 7.14 -16.24 14.63
N TYR A 225 7.94 -15.49 15.40
CA TYR A 225 9.31 -15.90 15.76
C TYR A 225 9.63 -15.80 17.25
N SER A 226 8.77 -15.18 18.06
CA SER A 226 9.01 -14.98 19.49
C SER A 226 7.67 -15.02 20.25
N ASN A 227 6.84 -15.99 19.90
CA ASN A 227 5.46 -16.05 20.34
C ASN A 227 5.39 -16.41 21.83
N PRO A 228 4.86 -15.53 22.70
CA PRO A 228 4.81 -15.79 24.14
C PRO A 228 3.71 -16.78 24.55
N PHE A 229 2.86 -17.21 23.61
CA PHE A 229 1.73 -18.10 23.88
C PHE A 229 2.04 -19.59 23.60
N ILE A 230 3.23 -19.90 23.09
CA ILE A 230 3.67 -21.25 22.68
C ILE A 230 4.92 -21.63 23.46
#